data_AF-A0A6V7HMY7-F1
#
_entry.id   AF-A0A6V7HMY7-F1
#
_cell.length_a   1.000
_cell.length_b   1.000
_cell.length_c   1.000
_cell.angle_alpha   90.00
_cell.angle_beta   90.00
_cell.angle_gamma   90.00
#
_symmetry.space_group_name_H-M   'P 1'
#
loop_
_entity.id
_entity.type
_entity.pdbx_description
1 polymer ?
#
loop_
_entity_poly.entity_id
_entity_poly.type
_entity_poly.pdbx_seq_one_letter_code
_entity_poly.pdbx_strand_id
1 'polypeptide(L)'
;ILRLSQSSASQTAGGRIINLLSNDVARFDQVFTMLHYIWIMPIQSAAIAYLIWENVQIATLAGVFLITIQTIPLQGYLSKMTSKLRSKIAVRTDERVRLMSEIITGIQVIKMYTWEKPFQQLVSFARKYEIDVLTVISYLRGFNRATFVFTERTTLFFTVMAYVLL
;
A
#
# COMPACT_ATOMS: atom_id res chain seq x y z
N ILE A 1 -13.73 9.94 27.94
CA ILE A 1 -14.34 11.28 27.71
C ILE A 1 -14.76 11.91 29.03
N LEU A 2 -15.65 11.28 29.80
CA LEU A 2 -16.19 11.81 31.07
C LEU A 2 -15.19 12.02 32.21
N ARG A 3 -13.93 11.56 32.08
CA ARG A 3 -12.85 11.76 33.04
C ARG A 3 -11.69 12.61 32.49
N LEU A 4 -11.80 13.15 31.28
CA LEU A 4 -10.78 14.07 30.78
C LEU A 4 -10.86 15.39 31.54
N SER A 5 -9.71 15.96 31.87
CA SER A 5 -9.64 17.32 32.39
C SER A 5 -10.18 18.31 31.35
N GLN A 6 -10.77 19.41 31.80
CA GLN A 6 -11.38 20.39 30.91
C GLN A 6 -10.38 20.99 29.91
N SER A 7 -9.10 21.09 30.29
CA SER A 7 -8.00 21.54 29.42
C SER A 7 -7.66 20.54 28.31
N SER A 8 -7.71 19.23 28.60
CA SER A 8 -7.47 18.18 27.59
C SER A 8 -8.71 17.94 26.73
N ALA A 9 -9.91 18.14 27.28
CA ALA A 9 -11.17 18.07 26.54
C ALA A 9 -11.33 19.24 25.56
N SER A 10 -10.87 20.45 25.90
CA SER A 10 -10.87 21.60 24.99
C SER A 10 -9.83 21.47 23.87
N GLN A 11 -8.67 20.85 24.16
CA GLN A 11 -7.64 20.54 23.15
C GLN A 11 -8.02 19.37 22.23
N THR A 12 -8.80 18.41 22.74
CA THR A 12 -9.26 17.26 21.96
C THR A 12 -10.66 17.56 21.41
N ALA A 13 -10.73 18.32 20.32
CA ALA A 13 -11.98 18.57 19.62
C ALA A 13 -12.73 17.25 19.40
N GLY A 14 -14.05 17.19 19.67
CA GLY A 14 -14.84 15.95 19.58
C GLY A 14 -14.67 15.20 18.25
N GLY A 15 -14.40 15.92 17.16
CA GLY A 15 -14.06 15.34 15.86
C GLY A 15 -12.79 14.48 15.84
N ARG A 16 -11.78 14.79 16.67
CA ARG A 16 -10.56 13.98 16.79
C ARG A 16 -10.83 12.65 17.49
N ILE A 17 -11.68 12.65 18.51
CA ILE A 17 -12.12 11.42 19.20
C ILE A 17 -12.96 10.57 18.25
N ILE A 18 -13.87 11.19 17.49
CA ILE A 18 -14.69 10.49 16.49
C ILE A 18 -13.78 9.88 15.41
N ASN A 19 -12.79 10.61 14.90
CA ASN A 19 -11.86 10.07 13.91
C ASN A 19 -11.00 8.92 14.46
N LEU A 20 -10.52 9.00 15.72
CA LEU A 20 -9.86 7.88 16.38
C LEU A 20 -10.77 6.65 16.44
N LEU A 21 -12.03 6.84 16.85
CA LEU A 21 -12.99 5.74 16.98
C LEU A 21 -13.41 5.15 15.63
N SER A 22 -13.56 5.98 14.59
CA SER A 22 -14.07 5.54 13.29
C SER A 22 -12.99 5.00 12.35
N ASN A 23 -11.79 5.60 12.36
CA ASN A 23 -10.72 5.28 11.42
C ASN A 23 -9.67 4.36 12.05
N ASP A 24 -9.23 4.66 13.27
CA ASP A 24 -8.11 3.92 13.86
C ASP A 24 -8.55 2.57 14.43
N VAL A 25 -9.74 2.49 15.04
CA VAL A 25 -10.30 1.20 15.50
C VAL A 25 -10.49 0.24 14.31
N ALA A 26 -11.00 0.73 13.18
CA ALA A 26 -11.16 -0.09 11.97
C ALA A 26 -9.82 -0.61 11.44
N ARG A 27 -8.74 0.18 11.55
CA ARG A 27 -7.39 -0.27 11.20
C ARG A 27 -6.85 -1.31 12.17
N PHE A 28 -7.15 -1.20 13.47
CA PHE A 28 -6.73 -2.19 14.47
C PHE A 28 -7.29 -3.58 14.18
N ASP A 29 -8.56 -3.67 13.76
CA ASP A 29 -9.18 -4.96 13.41
C ASP A 29 -8.43 -5.68 12.28
N GLN A 30 -8.02 -4.93 11.24
CA GLN A 30 -7.19 -5.45 10.16
C GLN A 30 -5.79 -5.85 10.63
N VAL A 31 -5.18 -5.08 11.53
CA VAL A 31 -3.84 -5.35 12.08
C VAL A 31 -3.85 -6.65 12.88
N PHE A 32 -4.86 -6.89 13.73
CA PHE A 32 -4.95 -8.13 14.50
C PHE A 32 -4.98 -9.37 13.60
N THR A 33 -5.76 -9.32 12.52
CA THR A 33 -5.78 -10.40 11.52
C THR A 33 -4.41 -10.59 10.85
N MET A 34 -3.72 -9.50 10.52
CA MET A 34 -2.42 -9.53 9.83
C MET A 34 -1.27 -9.98 10.73
N LEU A 35 -1.30 -9.67 12.03
CA LEU A 35 -0.23 -10.02 12.98
C LEU A 35 0.01 -11.52 13.07
N HIS A 36 -1.04 -12.34 12.93
CA HIS A 36 -0.91 -13.79 12.98
C HIS A 36 0.00 -14.36 11.87
N TYR A 37 0.08 -13.69 10.72
CA TYR A 37 0.95 -14.14 9.63
C TYR A 37 2.44 -14.07 9.98
N ILE A 38 2.86 -13.25 10.95
CA ILE A 38 4.28 -13.12 11.34
C ILE A 38 4.85 -14.44 11.85
N TRP A 39 4.07 -15.22 12.60
CA TRP A 39 4.50 -16.50 13.15
C TRP A 39 3.96 -17.70 12.35
N ILE A 40 2.79 -17.57 11.71
CA ILE A 40 2.26 -18.62 10.84
C ILE A 40 3.15 -18.83 9.62
N MET A 41 3.63 -17.75 8.97
CA MET A 41 4.43 -17.87 7.73
C MET A 41 5.74 -18.64 7.90
N PRO A 42 6.58 -18.39 8.94
CA PRO A 42 7.80 -19.18 9.16
C PRO A 42 7.51 -20.66 9.45
N ILE A 43 6.53 -20.95 10.29
CA ILE A 43 6.15 -22.33 10.65
C ILE A 43 5.64 -23.07 9.40
N GLN A 44 4.76 -22.43 8.64
CA GLN A 44 4.21 -22.99 7.42
C GLN A 44 5.31 -23.21 6.37
N SER A 45 6.24 -22.25 6.21
CA SER A 45 7.37 -22.38 5.27
C SER A 45 8.30 -23.54 5.66
N ALA A 46 8.59 -23.71 6.96
CA ALA A 46 9.40 -24.81 7.45
C ALA A 46 8.72 -26.17 7.22
N ALA A 47 7.42 -26.27 7.49
CA ALA A 47 6.66 -27.49 7.26
C ALA A 47 6.62 -27.88 5.77
N ILE A 48 6.37 -26.91 4.88
CA ILE A 48 6.38 -27.14 3.43
C ILE A 48 7.77 -27.53 2.94
N ALA A 49 8.82 -26.85 3.41
CA ALA A 49 10.20 -27.18 3.06
C ALA A 49 10.56 -28.62 3.49
N TYR A 50 10.11 -29.06 4.67
CA TYR A 50 10.32 -30.44 5.12
C TYR A 50 9.63 -31.48 4.22
N LEU A 51 8.38 -31.23 3.81
CA LEU A 51 7.66 -32.13 2.90
C LEU A 51 8.34 -32.23 1.53
N ILE A 52 8.87 -31.12 1.01
CA ILE A 52 9.60 -31.12 -0.27
C ILE A 52 10.95 -31.83 -0.09
N TRP A 53 11.62 -31.65 1.04
CA TRP A 53 12.89 -32.30 1.36
C TRP A 53 12.79 -33.82 1.32
N GLU A 54 11.69 -34.40 1.81
CA GLU A 54 11.47 -35.86 1.76
C GLU A 54 11.52 -36.44 0.34
N ASN A 55 11.10 -35.64 -0.66
CA ASN A 55 11.03 -36.08 -2.05
C ASN A 55 12.28 -35.68 -2.87
N VAL A 56 12.80 -34.47 -2.66
CA VAL A 56 13.78 -33.82 -3.55
C VAL A 56 15.12 -33.55 -2.84
N GLN A 57 15.23 -33.89 -1.55
CA GLN A 57 16.44 -33.79 -0.73
C GLN A 57 17.12 -32.40 -0.86
N ILE A 58 18.42 -32.39 -1.18
CA ILE A 58 19.29 -31.21 -1.25
C ILE A 58 18.78 -30.14 -2.22
N ALA A 59 18.11 -30.52 -3.30
CA ALA A 59 17.57 -29.56 -4.27
C ALA A 59 16.47 -28.66 -3.68
N THR A 60 15.84 -29.05 -2.56
CA THR A 60 14.93 -28.19 -1.79
C THR A 60 15.62 -26.92 -1.28
N LEU A 61 16.87 -27.03 -0.82
CA LEU A 61 17.62 -25.87 -0.30
C LEU A 61 17.91 -24.85 -1.40
N ALA A 62 18.18 -25.32 -2.63
CA ALA A 62 18.35 -24.44 -3.78
C ALA A 62 17.08 -23.64 -4.08
N GLY A 63 15.90 -24.28 -4.00
CA GLY A 63 14.60 -23.62 -4.14
C GLY A 63 14.34 -22.56 -3.06
N VAL A 64 14.55 -22.94 -1.80
CA VAL A 64 14.38 -22.04 -0.63
C VAL A 64 15.33 -20.85 -0.70
N PHE A 65 16.58 -21.07 -1.12
CA PHE A 65 17.56 -19.99 -1.29
C PHE A 65 17.14 -19.03 -2.40
N LEU A 66 16.74 -19.56 -3.56
CA LEU A 66 16.33 -18.76 -4.71
C LEU A 66 15.09 -17.92 -4.41
N ILE A 67 14.04 -18.52 -3.82
CA ILE A 67 12.83 -17.77 -3.47
C ILE A 67 13.11 -16.67 -2.44
N THR A 68 13.97 -16.94 -1.46
CA THR A 68 14.34 -15.96 -0.42
C THR A 68 15.08 -14.76 -1.01
N ILE A 69 16.08 -15.02 -1.86
CA ILE A 69 16.85 -13.98 -2.54
C ILE A 69 16.00 -13.21 -3.55
N GLN A 70 15.08 -13.86 -4.25
CA GLN A 70 14.23 -13.19 -5.22
C GLN A 70 13.19 -12.30 -4.54
N THR A 71 12.59 -12.77 -3.44
CA THR A 71 11.42 -12.11 -2.82
C THR A 71 11.80 -11.01 -1.85
N ILE A 72 12.71 -11.25 -0.90
CA ILE A 72 13.00 -10.30 0.18
C ILE A 72 13.50 -8.93 -0.33
N PRO A 73 14.59 -8.84 -1.11
CA PRO A 73 15.09 -7.55 -1.57
C PRO A 73 14.15 -6.86 -2.55
N LEU A 74 13.53 -7.62 -3.46
CA LEU A 74 12.61 -7.09 -4.46
C LEU A 74 11.37 -6.49 -3.79
N GLN A 75 10.73 -7.23 -2.87
CA GLN A 75 9.55 -6.72 -2.16
C GLN A 75 9.90 -5.56 -1.23
N GLY A 76 11.07 -5.58 -0.57
CA GLY A 76 11.55 -4.46 0.24
C GLY A 76 11.71 -3.18 -0.58
N TYR A 77 12.34 -3.27 -1.76
CA TYR A 77 12.50 -2.14 -2.68
C TYR A 77 11.15 -1.63 -3.22
N LEU A 78 10.30 -2.53 -3.73
CA LEU A 78 8.98 -2.17 -4.27
C LEU A 78 8.08 -1.54 -3.21
N SER A 79 8.14 -2.02 -1.96
CA SER A 79 7.39 -1.47 -0.83
C SER A 79 7.83 -0.03 -0.52
N LYS A 80 9.15 0.22 -0.47
CA LYS A 80 9.70 1.57 -0.26
C LYS A 80 9.29 2.53 -1.38
N MET A 81 9.37 2.08 -2.63
CA MET A 81 8.95 2.89 -3.78
C MET A 81 7.45 3.21 -3.72
N THR A 82 6.62 2.21 -3.41
CA THR A 82 5.16 2.38 -3.25
C THR A 82 4.85 3.37 -2.12
N SER A 83 5.56 3.30 -0.99
CA SER A 83 5.41 4.24 0.12
C SER A 83 5.71 5.69 -0.30
N LYS A 84 6.83 5.91 -1.01
CA LYS A 84 7.20 7.24 -1.53
C LYS A 84 6.15 7.81 -2.48
N LEU A 85 5.64 6.99 -3.39
CA LEU A 85 4.59 7.40 -4.33
C LEU A 85 3.25 7.68 -3.61
N ARG A 86 2.89 6.88 -2.59
CA ARG A 86 1.72 7.11 -1.74
C ARG A 86 1.78 8.44 -0.98
N SER A 87 2.95 8.83 -0.50
CA SER A 87 3.13 10.16 0.10
C SER A 87 2.95 11.28 -0.94
N LYS A 88 3.52 11.12 -2.14
CA LYS A 88 3.42 12.12 -3.21
C LYS A 88 1.98 12.34 -3.68
N ILE A 89 1.20 11.26 -3.83
CA ILE A 89 -0.21 11.39 -4.23
C ILE A 89 -1.06 12.03 -3.13
N ALA A 90 -0.79 11.76 -1.84
CA ALA A 90 -1.50 12.39 -0.74
C ALA A 90 -1.39 13.92 -0.83
N VAL A 91 -0.17 14.45 -1.00
CA VAL A 91 0.07 15.89 -1.16
C VAL A 91 -0.70 16.49 -2.34
N ARG A 92 -0.72 15.80 -3.50
CA ARG A 92 -1.47 16.26 -4.68
C ARG A 92 -2.99 16.22 -4.48
N THR A 93 -3.47 15.20 -3.77
CA THR A 93 -4.89 15.07 -3.45
C THR A 93 -5.32 16.18 -2.51
N ASP A 94 -4.51 16.49 -1.50
CA ASP A 94 -4.77 17.57 -0.53
C ASP A 94 -4.82 18.94 -1.23
N GLU A 95 -3.89 19.20 -2.15
CA GLU A 95 -3.88 20.42 -2.98
C GLU A 95 -5.18 20.57 -3.78
N ARG A 96 -5.62 19.51 -4.47
CA ARG A 96 -6.88 19.51 -5.24
C ARG A 96 -8.09 19.71 -4.33
N VAL A 97 -8.14 19.04 -3.18
CA VAL A 97 -9.26 19.17 -2.23
C VAL A 97 -9.31 20.59 -1.65
N ARG A 98 -8.16 21.21 -1.36
CA ARG A 98 -8.09 22.60 -0.92
C ARG A 98 -8.64 23.56 -1.97
N LEU A 99 -8.20 23.42 -3.23
CA LEU A 99 -8.70 24.22 -4.35
C LEU A 99 -10.22 24.08 -4.51
N MET A 100 -10.75 22.87 -4.43
CA MET A 100 -12.20 22.63 -4.49
C MET A 100 -12.94 23.33 -3.34
N SER A 101 -12.38 23.31 -2.12
CA SER A 101 -12.97 23.99 -0.96
C SER A 101 -13.03 25.51 -1.16
N GLU A 102 -11.94 26.11 -1.68
CA GLU A 102 -11.88 27.55 -1.99
C GLU A 102 -12.93 27.93 -3.06
N ILE A 103 -13.09 27.11 -4.11
CA ILE A 103 -14.09 27.31 -5.17
C ILE A 103 -15.51 27.24 -4.62
N ILE A 104 -15.83 26.26 -3.77
CA ILE A 104 -17.16 26.11 -3.17
C ILE A 104 -17.48 27.32 -2.28
N THR A 105 -16.50 27.79 -1.51
CA THR A 105 -16.66 28.97 -0.65
C THR A 105 -16.92 30.23 -1.47
N GLY A 106 -16.26 30.38 -2.63
CA GLY A 106 -16.38 31.54 -3.52
C GLY A 106 -17.40 31.43 -4.66
N ILE A 107 -18.29 30.42 -4.64
CA ILE A 107 -19.08 30.04 -5.83
C ILE A 107 -19.99 31.15 -6.38
N GLN A 108 -20.53 32.01 -5.50
CA GLN A 108 -21.42 33.10 -5.90
C GLN A 108 -20.71 34.12 -6.80
N VAL A 109 -19.48 34.51 -6.45
CA VAL A 109 -18.67 35.45 -7.24
C VAL A 109 -18.27 34.82 -8.58
N ILE A 110 -17.86 33.55 -8.56
CA ILE A 110 -17.47 32.83 -9.78
C ILE A 110 -18.62 32.80 -10.78
N LYS A 111 -19.86 32.55 -10.31
CA LYS A 111 -21.06 32.58 -11.17
C LYS A 111 -21.42 33.98 -11.66
N MET A 112 -21.34 34.98 -10.79
CA MET A 112 -21.61 36.38 -11.14
C MET A 112 -20.73 36.86 -12.31
N TYR A 113 -19.48 36.43 -12.36
CA TYR A 113 -18.53 36.79 -13.43
C TYR A 113 -18.38 35.71 -14.51
N THR A 114 -19.16 34.63 -14.48
CA THR A 114 -19.08 33.52 -15.46
C THR A 114 -17.67 32.90 -15.56
N TRP A 115 -16.91 32.86 -14.45
CA TRP A 115 -15.54 32.33 -14.40
C TRP A 115 -15.46 30.80 -14.27
N GLU A 116 -16.57 30.10 -14.50
CA GLU A 116 -16.68 28.66 -14.27
C GLU A 116 -15.68 27.86 -15.13
N LYS A 117 -15.48 28.27 -16.40
CA LYS A 117 -14.55 27.59 -17.33
C LYS A 117 -13.09 27.71 -16.89
N PRO A 118 -12.55 28.90 -16.57
CA PRO A 118 -11.20 29.04 -15.99
C PRO A 118 -10.98 28.21 -14.71
N PHE A 119 -11.92 28.25 -13.76
CA PHE A 119 -11.78 27.48 -12.51
C PHE A 119 -11.86 25.97 -12.74
N GLN A 120 -12.71 25.52 -13.68
CA GLN A 120 -12.74 24.12 -14.11
C GLN A 120 -11.39 23.68 -14.70
N GLN A 121 -10.77 24.53 -15.54
CA GLN A 121 -9.45 24.23 -16.08
C GLN A 121 -8.39 24.14 -14.98
N LEU A 122 -8.40 25.05 -14.00
CA LEU A 122 -7.49 25.01 -12.86
C LEU A 122 -7.56 23.68 -12.09
N VAL A 123 -8.77 23.20 -11.77
CA VAL A 123 -8.97 21.90 -11.12
C VAL A 123 -8.53 20.75 -12.01
N SER A 124 -8.75 20.84 -13.32
CA SER A 124 -8.32 19.81 -14.28
C SER A 124 -6.80 19.67 -14.34
N PHE A 125 -6.05 20.78 -14.23
CA PHE A 125 -4.59 20.75 -14.14
C PHE A 125 -4.11 20.07 -12.85
N ALA A 126 -4.69 20.42 -11.70
CA ALA A 126 -4.39 19.75 -10.43
C ALA A 126 -4.67 18.24 -10.51
N ARG A 127 -5.80 17.86 -11.12
CA ARG A 127 -6.17 16.45 -11.34
C ARG A 127 -5.21 15.74 -12.27
N LYS A 128 -4.70 16.39 -13.31
CA LYS A 128 -3.71 15.81 -14.23
C LYS A 128 -2.44 15.40 -13.48
N TYR A 129 -1.89 16.28 -12.64
CA TYR A 129 -0.71 15.96 -11.81
C TYR A 129 -0.95 14.81 -10.82
N GLU A 130 -2.16 14.71 -10.27
CA GLU A 130 -2.57 13.57 -9.43
C GLU A 130 -2.60 12.26 -10.24
N ILE A 131 -3.19 12.29 -11.44
CA ILE A 131 -3.31 11.13 -12.34
C ILE A 131 -1.95 10.64 -12.82
N ASP A 132 -1.00 11.53 -13.11
CA ASP A 132 0.35 11.14 -13.53
C ASP A 132 1.02 10.25 -12.47
N VAL A 133 0.89 10.61 -11.18
CA VAL A 133 1.43 9.81 -10.07
C VAL A 133 0.62 8.53 -9.86
N LEU A 134 -0.72 8.59 -9.96
CA LEU A 134 -1.59 7.42 -9.88
C LEU A 134 -1.27 6.38 -10.94
N THR A 135 -0.94 6.81 -12.14
CA THR A 135 -0.61 5.95 -13.27
C THR A 135 0.65 5.15 -12.97
N VAL A 136 1.70 5.80 -12.46
CA VAL A 136 2.93 5.14 -12.01
C VAL A 136 2.66 4.13 -10.90
N ILE A 137 1.84 4.48 -9.91
CA ILE A 137 1.44 3.55 -8.84
C ILE A 137 0.68 2.34 -9.42
N SER A 138 -0.18 2.56 -10.42
CA SER A 138 -0.97 1.49 -11.04
C SER A 138 -0.08 0.52 -11.81
N TYR A 139 0.89 1.02 -12.57
CA TYR A 139 1.91 0.18 -13.20
C TYR A 139 2.72 -0.60 -12.17
N LEU A 140 3.13 0.04 -11.07
CA LEU A 140 3.86 -0.61 -9.99
C LEU A 140 3.04 -1.73 -9.34
N ARG A 141 1.73 -1.54 -9.14
CA ARG A 141 0.84 -2.60 -8.64
C ARG A 141 0.73 -3.76 -9.62
N GLY A 142 0.61 -3.47 -10.92
CA GLY A 142 0.62 -4.49 -11.97
C GLY A 142 1.91 -5.31 -11.96
N PHE A 143 3.06 -4.63 -11.88
CA PHE A 143 4.37 -5.25 -11.79
C PHE A 143 4.55 -6.11 -10.52
N ASN A 144 4.05 -5.64 -9.38
CA ASN A 144 4.08 -6.40 -8.13
C ASN A 144 3.27 -7.71 -8.25
N ARG A 145 2.08 -7.66 -8.87
CA ARG A 145 1.29 -8.87 -9.15
C ARG A 145 2.01 -9.82 -10.10
N ALA A 146 2.63 -9.30 -11.16
CA ALA A 146 3.38 -10.11 -12.11
C ALA A 146 4.55 -10.84 -11.44
N THR A 147 5.31 -10.12 -10.60
CA THR A 147 6.43 -10.70 -9.82
C THR A 147 5.99 -11.95 -9.08
N PHE A 148 4.82 -11.93 -8.42
CA PHE A 148 4.32 -13.08 -7.66
C PHE A 148 4.15 -14.34 -8.55
N VAL A 149 3.52 -14.17 -9.72
CA VAL A 149 3.32 -15.27 -10.69
C VAL A 149 4.65 -15.79 -11.24
N PHE A 150 5.60 -14.90 -11.51
CA PHE A 150 6.90 -15.31 -12.04
C PHE A 150 7.77 -15.99 -11.00
N THR A 151 7.79 -15.51 -9.75
CA THR A 151 8.56 -16.10 -8.65
C THR A 151 8.20 -17.57 -8.45
N GLU A 152 6.92 -17.92 -8.38
CA GLU A 152 6.50 -19.32 -8.22
C GLU A 152 7.03 -20.21 -9.36
N ARG A 153 6.90 -19.76 -10.61
CA ARG A 153 7.34 -20.52 -11.79
C ARG A 153 8.86 -20.66 -11.87
N THR A 154 9.59 -19.59 -11.58
CA THR A 154 11.06 -19.62 -11.60
C THR A 154 11.60 -20.52 -10.50
N THR A 155 11.06 -20.41 -9.28
CA THR A 155 11.49 -21.27 -8.16
C THR A 155 11.26 -22.74 -8.48
N LEU A 156 10.07 -23.11 -8.96
CA LEU A 156 9.77 -24.50 -9.32
C LEU A 156 10.71 -25.03 -10.41
N PHE A 157 10.94 -24.25 -11.47
CA PHE A 157 11.85 -24.64 -12.54
C PHE A 157 13.28 -24.87 -12.04
N PHE A 158 13.82 -23.96 -11.22
CA PHE A 158 15.16 -24.10 -10.67
C PHE A 158 15.28 -25.28 -9.69
N THR A 159 14.26 -25.55 -8.87
CA THR A 159 14.27 -26.70 -7.96
C THR A 159 14.26 -28.02 -8.73
N VAL A 160 13.44 -28.15 -9.77
CA VAL A 160 13.42 -29.35 -10.61
C VAL A 160 14.72 -29.50 -11.39
N MET A 161 15.26 -28.42 -11.95
CA MET A 161 16.55 -28.45 -12.63
C MET A 161 17.69 -28.88 -11.70
N ALA A 162 17.72 -28.35 -10.47
CA ALA A 162 18.71 -28.73 -9.47
C ALA A 162 18.58 -30.22 -9.07
N TYR A 163 17.36 -30.75 -9.01
CA TYR A 163 17.13 -32.16 -8.74
C TYR A 163 17.59 -33.07 -9.88
N VAL A 164 17.38 -32.67 -11.14
CA VAL A 164 17.82 -33.46 -12.31
C VAL A 164 19.35 -33.46 -12.46
N LEU A 165 20.02 -32.39 -12.03
CA LEU A 165 21.48 -32.26 -12.12
C LEU A 165 22.25 -32.90 -10.96
N LEU A 166 21.57 -33.27 -9.86
CA LEU A 166 22.14 -33.94 -8.68
C LEU A 166 21.89 -35.46 -8.75
#